data_AF-A0A369A6U4-F1
#
_entry.id   AF-A0A369A6U4-F1
#
_cell.length_a   1.000
_cell.length_b   1.000
_cell.length_c   1.000
_cell.angle_alpha   90.00
_cell.angle_beta   90.00
_cell.angle_gamma   90.00
#
_symmetry.space_group_name_H-M   'P 1'
#
loop_
_entity.id
_entity.type
_entity.pdbx_description
1 polymer ?
#
loop_
_entity_poly.entity_id
_entity_poly.type
_entity_poly.pdbx_seq_one_letter_code
_entity_poly.pdbx_strand_id
1 'polypeptide(L)'
;MAHVHDEKKMVKTIWIVFFILLIVTAVEVILGIIHPEPLMVEVMGTRLLNHIFIVLTLLKAYYIVAYFMHVKYERKNLIWTLTLPTLILIPYLTFIVLTEGSYMYKIGF
;
A
#
# COMPACT_ATOMS: atom_id res chain seq x y z
N MET A 1 19.71 -3.32 33.35
CA MET A 1 19.02 -4.52 32.80
C MET A 1 17.63 -4.21 32.21
N ALA A 2 16.95 -3.11 32.56
CA ALA A 2 15.66 -2.71 31.96
C ALA A 2 15.76 -2.21 30.50
N HIS A 3 16.82 -1.48 30.13
CA HIS A 3 16.98 -0.92 28.77
C HIS A 3 17.14 -1.95 27.65
N VAL A 4 17.57 -3.17 27.95
CA VAL A 4 17.75 -4.24 26.95
C VAL A 4 16.42 -4.93 26.58
N HIS A 5 15.38 -4.78 27.42
CA HIS A 5 14.09 -5.42 27.17
C HIS A 5 13.23 -4.66 26.13
N ASP A 6 13.36 -3.34 26.03
CA ASP A 6 12.58 -2.53 25.07
C ASP A 6 13.10 -2.66 23.64
N GLU A 7 14.42 -2.71 23.44
CA GLU A 7 15.03 -2.85 22.11
C GLU A 7 14.61 -4.13 21.40
N LYS A 8 14.62 -5.27 22.12
CA LYS A 8 14.21 -6.57 21.58
C LYS A 8 12.75 -6.57 21.15
N LYS A 9 11.89 -5.81 21.85
CA LYS A 9 10.46 -5.71 21.55
C LYS A 9 10.22 -4.93 20.24
N MET A 10 11.03 -3.92 20.00
CA MET A 10 10.98 -3.08 18.80
C MET A 10 11.42 -3.85 17.54
N VAL A 11 12.57 -4.54 17.63
CA VAL A 11 13.08 -5.39 16.53
C VAL A 11 12.09 -6.51 16.19
N LYS A 12 11.48 -7.14 17.20
CA LYS A 12 10.45 -8.17 17.00
C LYS A 12 9.23 -7.61 16.25
N THR A 13 8.80 -6.40 16.57
CA THR A 13 7.64 -5.76 15.92
C THR A 13 7.93 -5.49 14.44
N ILE A 14 9.13 -5.02 14.11
CA ILE A 14 9.55 -4.76 12.72
C ILE A 14 9.53 -6.07 11.90
N TRP A 15 10.09 -7.15 12.44
CA TRP A 15 10.10 -8.45 11.77
C TRP A 15 8.70 -9.02 11.52
N ILE A 16 7.78 -8.84 12.47
CA ILE A 16 6.38 -9.27 12.30
C ILE A 16 5.71 -8.48 11.17
N VAL A 17 5.83 -7.15 11.20
CA VAL A 17 5.23 -6.29 10.16
C VAL A 17 5.86 -6.55 8.79
N PHE A 18 7.16 -6.84 8.75
CA PHE A 18 7.86 -7.24 7.54
C PHE A 18 7.26 -8.49 6.90
N PHE A 19 7.07 -9.57 7.66
CA PHE A 19 6.47 -10.79 7.10
C PHE A 19 5.01 -10.60 6.68
N ILE A 20 4.23 -9.80 7.42
CA ILE A 20 2.86 -9.46 7.01
C ILE A 20 2.88 -8.74 5.66
N LEU A 21 3.72 -7.72 5.52
CA LEU A 21 3.83 -6.96 4.29
C LEU A 21 4.38 -7.78 3.12
N LEU A 22 5.34 -8.68 3.39
CA LEU A 22 5.88 -9.60 2.40
C LEU A 22 4.78 -10.52 1.86
N ILE A 23 3.98 -11.13 2.74
CA ILE A 23 2.88 -12.03 2.35
C ILE A 23 1.83 -11.27 1.56
N VAL A 24 1.40 -10.10 2.04
CA VAL A 24 0.42 -9.26 1.33
C VAL A 24 0.92 -8.91 -0.07
N THR A 25 2.19 -8.51 -0.19
CA THR A 25 2.80 -8.15 -1.49
C THR A 25 2.93 -9.37 -2.41
N ALA A 26 3.30 -10.53 -1.88
CA ALA A 26 3.37 -11.76 -2.66
C ALA A 26 1.99 -12.16 -3.20
N VAL A 27 0.95 -12.08 -2.36
CA VAL A 27 -0.44 -12.34 -2.77
C VAL A 27 -0.88 -11.36 -3.84
N GLU A 28 -0.58 -10.07 -3.70
CA GLU A 28 -0.86 -9.08 -4.74
C GLU A 28 -0.18 -9.43 -6.06
N VAL A 29 1.11 -9.73 -6.07
CA VAL A 29 1.82 -10.09 -7.32
C VAL A 29 1.22 -11.34 -7.95
N ILE A 30 0.88 -12.36 -7.16
CA ILE A 30 0.23 -13.58 -7.65
C ILE A 30 -1.14 -13.27 -8.27
N LEU A 31 -1.97 -12.49 -7.58
CA LEU A 31 -3.28 -12.06 -8.10
C LEU A 31 -3.14 -11.23 -9.38
N GLY A 32 -2.07 -10.44 -9.49
CA GLY A 32 -1.77 -9.60 -10.65
C GLY A 32 -1.15 -10.36 -11.82
N ILE A 33 -0.70 -11.60 -11.64
CA ILE A 33 -0.27 -12.46 -12.74
C ILE A 33 -1.42 -13.36 -13.18
N ILE A 34 -2.07 -14.03 -12.22
CA ILE A 34 -3.10 -15.04 -12.51
C ILE A 34 -4.38 -14.39 -13.02
N HIS A 35 -4.69 -13.15 -12.64
CA HIS A 35 -5.92 -12.44 -13.03
C HIS A 35 -7.18 -13.34 -12.93
N PRO A 36 -7.50 -13.86 -11.74
CA PRO A 36 -8.56 -14.86 -11.61
C PRO A 36 -9.90 -14.33 -12.13
N GLU A 37 -10.59 -15.15 -12.93
CA GLU A 37 -11.89 -14.84 -13.55
C GLU A 37 -12.96 -14.26 -12.61
N PRO A 38 -13.16 -14.72 -11.35
CA PRO A 38 -14.13 -14.09 -10.45
C PRO A 38 -13.79 -12.65 -10.04
N LEU A 39 -12.55 -12.19 -10.25
CA LEU A 39 -12.11 -10.80 -10.01
C LEU A 39 -12.07 -9.95 -11.29
N MET A 40 -12.42 -10.53 -12.44
CA MET A 40 -12.60 -9.83 -13.72
C MET A 40 -13.99 -9.19 -13.85
N VAL A 41 -14.87 -9.35 -12.86
CA VAL A 41 -16.18 -8.68 -12.83
C VAL A 41 -15.97 -7.16 -12.81
N GLU A 42 -16.60 -6.46 -13.75
CA GLU A 42 -16.61 -5.00 -13.77
C GLU A 42 -17.45 -4.47 -12.62
N VAL A 43 -16.81 -3.68 -11.76
CA VAL A 43 -17.47 -2.94 -10.69
C VAL A 43 -17.10 -1.47 -10.90
N MET A 44 -18.09 -0.61 -11.10
CA MET A 44 -17.89 0.82 -11.37
C MET A 44 -16.97 1.13 -12.58
N GLY A 45 -17.12 0.40 -13.68
CA GLY A 45 -16.43 0.71 -14.95
C GLY A 45 -14.93 0.38 -14.99
N THR A 46 -14.39 -0.29 -13.97
CA THR A 46 -13.07 -0.90 -13.99
C THR A 46 -13.10 -2.30 -13.35
N ARG A 47 -12.06 -3.11 -13.58
CA ARG A 47 -11.98 -4.47 -13.03
C ARG A 47 -11.93 -4.41 -11.50
N LEU A 48 -12.71 -5.26 -10.82
CA LEU A 48 -12.69 -5.38 -9.35
C LEU A 48 -11.27 -5.63 -8.82
N LEU A 49 -10.45 -6.34 -9.59
CA LEU A 49 -9.03 -6.53 -9.34
C LEU A 49 -8.28 -5.20 -9.09
N ASN A 50 -8.49 -4.17 -9.92
CA ASN A 50 -7.81 -2.87 -9.79
C ASN A 50 -8.15 -2.18 -8.47
N HIS A 51 -9.41 -2.25 -8.03
CA HIS A 51 -9.84 -1.69 -6.75
C HIS A 51 -9.13 -2.35 -5.57
N ILE A 52 -9.03 -3.69 -5.60
CA ILE A 52 -8.33 -4.46 -4.56
C ILE A 52 -6.85 -4.06 -4.52
N PHE A 53 -6.20 -3.93 -5.68
CA PHE A 53 -4.81 -3.48 -5.77
C PHE A 53 -4.60 -2.09 -5.18
N ILE A 54 -5.48 -1.14 -5.48
CA ILE A 54 -5.37 0.23 -4.93
C ILE A 54 -5.51 0.19 -3.41
N VAL A 55 -6.52 -0.50 -2.88
CA VAL A 55 -6.75 -0.58 -1.43
C VAL A 55 -5.60 -1.28 -0.71
N LEU A 56 -5.14 -2.43 -1.22
CA LEU A 56 -3.98 -3.12 -0.66
C LEU A 56 -2.73 -2.25 -0.73
N THR A 57 -2.59 -1.42 -1.79
CA THR A 57 -1.53 -0.41 -1.95
C THR A 57 -1.54 0.70 -0.92
N LEU A 58 -2.69 1.22 -0.58
CA LEU A 58 -2.80 2.21 0.48
C LEU A 58 -2.51 1.60 1.86
N LEU A 59 -3.00 0.39 2.12
CA LEU A 59 -2.74 -0.31 3.38
C LEU A 59 -1.25 -0.57 3.55
N LYS A 60 -0.56 -1.14 2.55
CA LYS A 60 0.88 -1.40 2.64
C LYS A 60 1.69 -0.12 2.81
N ALA A 61 1.35 0.96 2.09
CA ALA A 61 1.99 2.26 2.26
C ALA A 61 1.86 2.79 3.71
N TYR A 62 0.68 2.68 4.30
CA TYR A 62 0.45 3.08 5.70
C TYR A 62 1.32 2.27 6.68
N TYR A 63 1.35 0.95 6.55
CA TYR A 63 2.18 0.10 7.42
C TYR A 63 3.67 0.39 7.27
N ILE A 64 4.15 0.71 6.06
CA ILE A 64 5.55 1.09 5.82
C ILE A 64 5.89 2.39 6.55
N VAL A 65 5.09 3.45 6.37
CA VAL A 65 5.34 4.74 7.03
C VAL A 65 5.25 4.60 8.55
N ALA A 66 4.25 3.87 9.06
CA ALA A 66 4.07 3.73 10.50
C ALA A 66 5.19 2.93 11.18
N TYR A 67 5.61 1.80 10.61
CA TYR A 67 6.48 0.83 11.30
C TYR A 67 7.92 0.77 10.77
N PHE A 68 8.16 0.91 9.47
CA PHE A 68 9.52 0.86 8.93
C PHE A 68 10.25 2.20 8.99
N MET A 69 9.52 3.31 8.81
CA MET A 69 10.11 4.64 9.00
C MET A 69 10.21 5.02 10.48
N HIS A 70 9.77 4.15 11.40
CA HIS A 70 9.72 4.39 12.85
C HIS A 70 8.89 5.62 13.26
N VAL A 71 8.07 6.14 12.35
CA VAL A 71 7.43 7.44 12.52
C VAL A 71 6.32 7.38 13.58
N LYS A 72 5.73 6.21 13.85
CA LYS A 72 4.64 6.06 14.82
C LYS A 72 4.96 6.58 16.24
N TYR A 73 6.23 6.52 16.65
CA TYR A 73 6.67 6.93 17.99
C TYR A 73 7.41 8.27 17.98
N GLU A 74 7.46 8.93 16.82
CA GLU A 74 8.20 10.17 16.61
C GLU A 74 7.33 11.43 16.80
N ARG A 75 7.97 12.60 16.61
CA ARG A 75 7.33 13.92 16.69
C ARG A 75 6.08 13.97 15.80
N LYS A 76 4.97 14.49 16.34
CA LYS A 76 3.69 14.62 15.61
C LYS A 76 3.83 15.30 14.24
N ASN A 77 4.68 16.32 14.12
CA ASN A 77 4.93 16.98 12.84
C ASN A 77 5.58 16.05 11.81
N LEU A 78 6.50 15.17 12.24
CA LEU A 78 7.15 14.20 11.34
C LEU A 78 6.14 13.15 10.86
N ILE A 79 5.21 12.75 11.73
CA ILE A 79 4.09 11.86 11.37
C ILE A 79 3.25 12.47 10.26
N TRP A 80 2.79 13.70 10.43
CA TRP A 80 1.96 14.36 9.42
C TRP A 80 2.72 14.61 8.12
N THR A 81 3.98 15.03 8.17
CA THR A 81 4.79 15.26 6.96
C THR A 81 4.97 14.01 6.09
N LEU A 82 5.08 12.82 6.70
CA LEU A 82 5.25 11.57 5.94
C LEU A 82 3.92 10.88 5.60
N THR A 83 2.90 11.03 6.46
CA THR A 83 1.59 10.41 6.25
C THR A 83 0.73 11.19 5.24
N LEU A 84 0.84 12.52 5.17
CA LEU A 84 0.07 13.34 4.23
C LEU A 84 0.35 13.00 2.75
N PRO A 85 1.62 12.96 2.29
CA PRO A 85 1.94 12.62 0.90
C PRO A 85 1.48 11.19 0.56
N THR A 86 1.63 10.24 1.47
CA THR A 86 1.21 8.86 1.22
C THR A 86 -0.31 8.71 1.17
N LEU A 87 -1.06 9.52 1.92
CA LEU A 87 -2.53 9.51 1.91
C LEU A 87 -3.13 10.26 0.71
N ILE A 88 -2.52 11.37 0.27
CA ILE A 88 -3.08 12.24 -0.77
C ILE A 88 -2.41 11.99 -2.12
N LEU A 89 -1.08 12.04 -2.18
CA LEU A 89 -0.32 12.05 -3.43
C LEU A 89 -0.42 10.71 -4.17
N ILE A 90 -0.30 9.59 -3.45
CA ILE A 90 -0.35 8.24 -4.05
C ILE A 90 -1.69 7.97 -4.73
N PRO A 91 -2.85 8.03 -4.04
CA PRO A 91 -4.13 7.77 -4.70
C PRO A 91 -4.47 8.83 -5.76
N TYR A 92 -4.06 10.08 -5.59
CA TYR A 92 -4.24 11.12 -6.61
C TYR A 92 -3.48 10.82 -7.90
N LEU A 93 -2.21 10.42 -7.82
CA LEU A 93 -1.42 10.02 -8.99
C LEU A 93 -2.00 8.76 -9.65
N THR A 94 -2.41 7.76 -8.85
CA THR A 94 -3.06 6.55 -9.39
C THR A 94 -4.35 6.89 -10.14
N PHE A 95 -5.16 7.80 -9.60
CA PHE A 95 -6.37 8.27 -10.25
C PHE A 95 -6.08 8.95 -11.59
N ILE A 96 -5.09 9.85 -11.65
CA ILE A 96 -4.69 10.50 -12.90
C ILE A 96 -4.24 9.46 -13.93
N VAL A 97 -3.35 8.55 -13.56
CA VAL A 97 -2.81 7.54 -14.50
C VAL A 97 -3.90 6.62 -15.02
N LEU A 98 -4.84 6.19 -14.18
CA LEU A 98 -5.97 5.37 -14.61
C LEU A 98 -6.91 6.11 -15.55
N THR A 99 -7.15 7.40 -15.29
CA THR A 99 -8.02 8.24 -16.11
C THR A 99 -7.37 8.49 -17.47
N GLU A 100 -6.16 9.05 -17.49
CA GLU A 100 -5.40 9.32 -18.71
C GLU A 100 -5.13 8.05 -19.53
N GLY A 101 -4.76 6.95 -18.87
CA GLY A 101 -4.57 5.65 -19.54
C GLY A 101 -5.84 5.12 -20.19
N SER A 102 -7.00 5.30 -19.54
CA SER A 102 -8.29 4.91 -20.12
C SER A 102 -8.70 5.81 -21.30
N TYR A 103 -8.41 7.11 -21.22
CA TYR A 103 -8.61 8.04 -22.32
C TYR A 103 -7.73 7.70 -23.52
N MET A 104 -6.43 7.42 -23.31
CA MET A 104 -5.50 6.98 -24.36
C MET A 104 -5.97 5.69 -25.05
N TYR A 105 -6.40 4.69 -24.27
CA TYR A 105 -6.93 3.44 -24.82
C TYR A 105 -8.16 3.66 -25.72
N LYS A 106 -9.03 4.62 -25.36
CA LYS A 106 -10.24 4.92 -26.11
C LYS A 106 -9.98 5.67 -27.44
N ILE A 107 -8.91 6.47 -27.51
CA ILE A 107 -8.55 7.24 -28.72
C ILE A 107 -7.63 6.48 -29.68
N GLY A 108 -7.24 5.25 -29.37
CA GLY A 108 -6.63 4.32 -30.33
C GLY A 108 -5.14 4.55 -30.62
N PHE A 109 -4.34 4.85 -29.60
CA PHE A 109 -2.88 4.69 -29.62
C PHE A 109 -2.46 3.42 -28.88
#